data_AF-A0A3C0JLV5-F1
#
_entry.id   AF-A0A3C0JLV5-F1
#
_cell.length_a   1.000
_cell.length_b   1.000
_cell.length_c   1.000
_cell.angle_alpha   90.00
_cell.angle_beta   90.00
_cell.angle_gamma   90.00
#
_symmetry.space_group_name_H-M   'P 1'
#
loop_
_entity.id
_entity.type
_entity.pdbx_description
1 polymer ?
#
loop_
_entity_poly.entity_id
_entity_poly.type
_entity_poly.pdbx_seq_one_letter_code
_entity_poly.pdbx_strand_id
1 'polypeptide(L)' 'ILYTSGTTGQPKGVVRDNGGHAVAMMWTMKNLYNIKPGEVFWAASDIGWVVGHSYICYGPLL' A
#
# COMPACT_ATOMS: atom_id res chain seq x y z
N ILE A 1 -8.75 7.93 -1.67
CA ILE A 1 -9.08 7.56 -3.08
C ILE A 1 -7.79 7.65 -3.86
N LEU A 2 -7.42 6.62 -4.62
CA LEU A 2 -6.23 6.64 -5.47
C LEU A 2 -6.65 6.47 -6.93
N TYR A 3 -6.30 7.44 -7.76
CA TYR A 3 -6.64 7.39 -9.18
C TYR A 3 -5.68 6.49 -9.95
N THR A 4 -6.22 5.72 -10.90
CA THR A 4 -5.44 4.88 -11.80
C THR A 4 -5.97 4.99 -13.23
N SER A 5 -5.16 4.61 -14.21
CA SER A 5 -5.57 4.59 -15.62
C SER A 5 -6.72 3.59 -15.82
N GLY A 6 -7.73 4.02 -16.58
CA GLY A 6 -8.86 3.20 -16.99
C GLY A 6 -8.83 2.90 -18.48
N THR A 7 -9.57 1.89 -18.92
CA THR A 7 -9.70 1.53 -20.35
C THR A 7 -10.55 2.52 -21.15
N THR A 8 -11.31 3.40 -20.49
CA THR A 8 -12.29 4.31 -21.11
C THR A 8 -11.84 5.77 -21.12
N GLY A 9 -10.53 6.03 -21.03
CA GLY A 9 -9.91 7.36 -21.14
C GLY A 9 -9.93 8.21 -19.88
N GLN A 10 -10.93 8.07 -19.01
CA GLN A 10 -10.97 8.78 -17.72
C GLN A 10 -10.32 7.99 -16.58
N PRO A 11 -9.54 8.62 -15.69
CA PRO A 11 -8.98 7.97 -14.51
C PRO A 11 -10.07 7.43 -13.56
N LYS A 12 -9.85 6.25 -13.00
CA LYS A 12 -10.76 5.61 -12.04
C LYS A 12 -10.29 5.86 -10.62
N GLY A 13 -11.16 6.39 -9.76
CA GLY A 13 -10.87 6.60 -8.34
C GLY A 13 -11.08 5.33 -7.53
N VAL A 14 -10.00 4.62 -7.21
CA VAL A 14 -10.07 3.40 -6.40
C VAL A 14 -10.23 3.78 -4.92
N VAL A 15 -11.27 3.25 -4.29
CA VAL A 15 -11.55 3.36 -2.85
C VAL A 15 -11.08 2.06 -2.19
N ARG A 16 -10.43 2.18 -1.03
CA ARG A 16 -10.09 1.06 -0.14
C ARG A 16 -10.75 1.31 1.20
N ASP A 17 -11.32 0.28 1.79
CA ASP A 17 -11.87 0.33 3.14
C ASP A 17 -10.72 0.34 4.17
N ASN A 18 -10.96 0.92 5.34
CA ASN A 18 -9.88 1.08 6.33
C ASN A 18 -9.44 -0.27 6.93
N GLY A 19 -10.41 -1.07 7.41
CA GLY A 19 -10.13 -2.30 8.14
C GLY A 19 -9.48 -3.39 7.29
N GLY A 20 -10.09 -3.73 6.16
CA GLY A 20 -9.59 -4.75 5.24
C GLY A 20 -8.23 -4.37 4.65
N HIS A 21 -8.04 -3.10 4.29
CA HIS A 21 -6.75 -2.63 3.80
C HIS A 21 -5.66 -2.74 4.88
N ALA A 22 -5.91 -2.29 6.11
CA ALA A 22 -4.93 -2.37 7.18
C ALA A 22 -4.55 -3.82 7.52
N VAL A 23 -5.54 -4.73 7.60
CA VAL A 23 -5.27 -6.16 7.83
C VAL A 23 -4.43 -6.76 6.71
N ALA A 24 -4.74 -6.44 5.46
CA ALA A 24 -3.95 -6.91 4.32
C ALA A 24 -2.50 -6.40 4.39
N MET A 25 -2.29 -5.12 4.69
CA MET A 25 -0.94 -4.53 4.80
C MET A 25 -0.14 -5.21 5.90
N MET A 26 -0.68 -5.30 7.12
CA MET A 26 -0.01 -5.93 8.26
C MET A 26 0.33 -7.40 7.96
N TRP A 27 -0.58 -8.14 7.32
CA TRP A 27 -0.34 -9.52 6.92
C TRP A 27 0.81 -9.62 5.90
N THR A 28 0.86 -8.74 4.89
CA THR A 28 1.91 -8.78 3.86
C THR A 28 3.31 -8.46 4.40
N MET A 29 3.44 -7.53 5.36
CA MET A 29 4.74 -7.17 5.94
C MET A 29 5.43 -8.38 6.59
N LYS A 30 4.67 -9.19 7.32
CA LYS A 30 5.17 -10.42 7.94
C LYS A 30 5.35 -11.55 6.94
N ASN A 31 4.36 -11.80 6.08
CA ASN A 31 4.32 -13.05 5.30
C ASN A 31 5.03 -12.96 3.95
N LEU A 32 5.16 -11.77 3.36
CA LEU A 32 5.85 -11.58 2.08
C LEU A 32 7.25 -11.01 2.28
N TYR A 33 7.38 -10.02 3.16
CA TYR A 33 8.64 -9.31 3.36
C TYR A 33 9.41 -9.76 4.61
N ASN A 34 8.78 -10.57 5.47
CA ASN A 34 9.37 -11.08 6.73
C ASN A 34 9.98 -9.97 7.60
N ILE A 35 9.37 -8.78 7.57
CA ILE A 35 9.73 -7.65 8.41
C ILE A 35 9.22 -7.88 9.84
N LYS A 36 10.04 -7.52 10.82
CA LYS A 36 9.68 -7.47 12.23
C LYS A 36 9.58 -6.03 12.73
N PRO A 37 8.81 -5.78 13.81
CA PRO A 37 8.75 -4.45 14.42
C PRO A 37 10.14 -3.90 14.76
N GLY A 38 10.39 -2.66 14.37
CA GLY A 38 11.67 -1.97 14.59
C GLY A 38 12.72 -2.17 13.50
N GLU A 39 12.49 -3.06 12.53
CA GLU A 39 13.38 -3.20 11.38
C GLU A 39 13.12 -2.12 10.32
N VAL A 40 14.17 -1.77 9.57
CA VAL A 40 14.08 -0.77 8.49
C VAL A 40 13.53 -1.43 7.23
N PHE A 41 12.43 -0.90 6.72
CA PHE A 41 11.86 -1.30 5.42
C PHE A 41 12.10 -0.22 4.37
N TRP A 42 12.53 -0.61 3.17
CA TRP A 42 12.78 0.29 2.05
C TRP A 42 11.95 -0.10 0.83
N ALA A 43 11.20 0.86 0.29
CA ALA A 43 10.45 0.71 -0.95
C ALA A 43 10.79 1.84 -1.93
N ALA A 44 11.28 1.48 -3.11
CA ALA A 44 11.51 2.39 -4.23
C ALA A 44 10.21 2.65 -5.01
N SER A 45 9.34 3.47 -4.44
CA SER A 45 8.12 3.96 -5.08
C SER A 45 7.95 5.44 -4.79
N ASP A 46 7.00 6.07 -5.47
CA ASP A 46 6.46 7.37 -5.08
C ASP A 46 5.14 7.21 -4.32
N ILE A 47 4.81 8.17 -3.45
CA ILE A 47 3.57 8.16 -2.66
C ILE A 47 2.32 8.29 -3.53
N GLY A 48 2.40 8.82 -4.75
CA GLY A 48 1.29 8.88 -5.70
C GLY A 48 0.90 7.52 -6.28
N TRP A 49 1.68 6.46 -6.03
CA TRP A 49 1.38 5.11 -6.48
C TRP A 49 0.86 4.22 -5.35
N VAL A 50 0.16 3.14 -5.74
CA VAL A 50 -0.39 2.18 -4.77
C VAL A 50 0.71 1.55 -3.93
N VAL A 51 1.88 1.28 -4.52
CA VAL A 51 3.04 0.75 -3.81
C VAL A 51 3.54 1.73 -2.74
N GLY A 52 3.53 3.04 -3.01
CA GLY A 52 3.91 4.04 -2.00
C GLY A 52 2.94 4.11 -0.84
N HIS A 53 1.63 4.17 -1.12
CA HIS A 53 0.63 4.10 -0.06
C HIS A 53 0.79 2.83 0.79
N SER A 54 0.90 1.68 0.14
CA SER A 54 0.96 0.38 0.80
C SER A 54 2.26 0.13 1.56
N TYR A 55 3.40 0.49 1.00
CA TYR A 55 4.70 -0.01 1.47
C TYR A 55 5.73 1.08 1.78
N ILE A 56 5.43 2.36 1.53
CA ILE A 56 6.19 3.47 2.13
C ILE A 56 5.51 3.94 3.42
N CYS A 57 4.18 3.88 3.49
CA CYS A 57 3.40 4.40 4.64
C CYS A 57 2.66 3.30 5.41
N TYR A 58 1.54 2.78 4.89
CA TYR A 58 0.63 1.96 5.70
C TYR A 58 1.27 0.68 6.24
N GLY A 59 1.88 -0.15 5.39
CA GLY A 59 2.49 -1.41 5.80
C GLY A 59 3.57 -1.24 6.88
N PRO A 60 4.62 -0.44 6.65
CA PRO A 60 5.69 -0.27 7.63
C PRO A 60 5.28 0.39 8.96
N LEU A 61 4.18 1.16 8.98
CA LEU A 61 3.74 1.90 10.17
C LEU A 61 2.58 1.22 10.95
N LEU A 62 2.00 0.16 10.39
CA LEU A 62 0.98 -0.68 11.05
C LEU A 62 1.61 -1.90 11.72
#